data_AF-A0A3B9USE3-F1
#
_entry.id   AF-A0A3B9USE3-F1
#
_cell.length_a   1.000
_cell.length_b   1.000
_cell.length_c   1.000
_cell.angle_alpha   90.00
_cell.angle_beta   90.00
_cell.angle_gamma   90.00
#
_symmetry.space_group_name_H-M   'P 1'
#
loop_
_entity.id
_entity.type
_entity.pdbx_description
1 polymer ?
#
loop_
_entity_poly.entity_id
_entity_poly.type
_entity_poly.pdbx_seq_one_letter_code
_entity_poly.pdbx_strand_id
1 'polypeptide(L)'
;MKVQAQNISAELMKLLSDKEEYAVHSCFESGFNIKVNKFLCFVGNRQNTKLPYGILLKEQHISPLLELMNGRKISFLWNKEMSQLVTEEITIELKGCKSFSSFLDQKPCKISRCCFDLHKDNIDMNMKTGLGVSLGQLINEDNRARETLYSSFQSKEKDFIKSVLLKWVGYGLGLTPAGDDFLVGILFAHRICNILSEEFLEELEEIIKEEKYTTDISTHYYISAFENCYNDALLDMYQALITVDKKMMRKSIDEILEFGHTSGRDMMAGILVGVNLWIKKLQTGLGN
;
A
#
# COMPACT_ATOMS: atom_id res chain seq x y z
N MET A 1 25.85 17.39 4.25
CA MET A 1 25.30 16.44 5.24
C MET A 1 25.47 15.02 4.72
N LYS A 2 26.06 14.12 5.52
CA LYS A 2 26.14 12.69 5.18
C LYS A 2 25.21 11.90 6.10
N VAL A 3 24.40 11.02 5.53
CA VAL A 3 23.38 10.22 6.23
C VAL A 3 23.55 8.75 5.88
N GLN A 4 23.54 7.88 6.88
CA GLN A 4 23.55 6.43 6.68
C GLN A 4 22.10 5.90 6.69
N ALA A 5 21.70 5.18 5.65
CA ALA A 5 20.42 4.48 5.62
C ALA A 5 20.44 3.27 6.57
N GLN A 6 19.32 3.02 7.24
CA GLN A 6 19.13 1.81 8.06
C GLN A 6 18.73 0.62 7.19
N ASN A 7 17.77 0.86 6.29
CA ASN A 7 17.23 -0.16 5.43
C ASN A 7 16.98 0.34 4.01
N ILE A 8 16.96 -0.59 3.07
CA ILE A 8 16.59 -0.34 1.68
C ILE A 8 15.76 -1.49 1.13
N SER A 9 14.74 -1.17 0.33
CA SER A 9 13.98 -2.17 -0.43
C SER A 9 14.86 -2.83 -1.50
N ALA A 10 14.84 -4.16 -1.53
CA ALA A 10 15.49 -4.96 -2.56
C ALA A 10 14.91 -4.69 -3.95
N GLU A 11 13.63 -4.36 -4.02
CA GLU A 11 12.92 -4.00 -5.25
C GLU A 11 13.41 -2.65 -5.79
N LEU A 12 13.61 -1.64 -4.93
CA LEU A 12 14.21 -0.36 -5.33
C LEU A 12 15.61 -0.54 -5.89
N MET A 13 16.45 -1.35 -5.24
CA MET A 13 17.84 -1.55 -5.68
C MET A 13 17.96 -2.08 -7.11
N LYS A 14 16.95 -2.80 -7.60
CA LYS A 14 16.90 -3.31 -8.99
C LYS A 14 16.55 -2.22 -10.00
N LEU A 15 15.95 -1.11 -9.56
CA LEU A 15 15.50 0.00 -10.40
C LEU A 15 16.51 1.14 -10.50
N LEU A 16 17.47 1.22 -9.57
CA LEU A 16 18.51 2.25 -9.58
C LEU A 16 19.53 1.97 -10.69
N SER A 17 19.62 2.90 -11.63
CA SER A 17 20.49 2.85 -12.80
C SER A 17 21.69 3.77 -12.60
N ASP A 18 22.89 3.29 -12.91
CA ASP A 18 24.13 4.03 -12.65
C ASP A 18 24.14 5.36 -13.39
N LYS A 19 24.54 6.44 -12.69
CA LYS A 19 24.58 7.82 -13.20
C LYS A 19 23.23 8.43 -13.60
N GLU A 20 22.12 7.80 -13.25
CA GLU A 20 20.80 8.44 -13.35
C GLU A 20 20.57 9.43 -12.20
N GLU A 21 19.81 10.47 -12.51
CA GLU A 21 19.37 11.47 -11.54
C GLU A 21 17.89 11.27 -11.19
N TYR A 22 17.60 11.24 -9.90
CA TYR A 22 16.25 11.07 -9.37
C TYR A 22 15.76 12.33 -8.69
N ALA A 23 14.82 13.02 -9.34
CA ALA A 23 14.23 14.24 -8.82
C ALA A 23 13.37 13.95 -7.57
N VAL A 24 13.47 14.85 -6.60
CA VAL A 24 12.55 14.89 -5.46
C VAL A 24 11.18 15.29 -5.98
N HIS A 25 10.19 14.45 -5.69
CA HIS A 25 8.82 14.58 -6.15
C HIS A 25 7.94 15.34 -5.15
N SER A 26 8.01 14.96 -3.88
CA SER A 26 7.17 15.51 -2.81
C SER A 26 7.87 15.39 -1.45
N CYS A 27 7.66 16.36 -0.57
CA CYS A 27 8.23 16.39 0.78
C CYS A 27 7.13 16.36 1.84
N PHE A 28 7.41 15.70 2.95
CA PHE A 28 6.55 15.53 4.14
C PHE A 28 7.39 15.76 5.40
N GLU A 29 6.74 15.82 6.56
CA GLU A 29 7.43 15.94 7.84
C GLU A 29 8.31 14.72 8.15
N SER A 30 7.95 13.55 7.62
CA SER A 30 8.65 12.27 7.85
C SER A 30 9.72 11.93 6.81
N GLY A 31 9.86 12.73 5.75
CA GLY A 31 10.76 12.42 4.64
C GLY A 31 10.26 12.94 3.29
N PHE A 32 10.75 12.38 2.20
CA PHE A 32 10.39 12.82 0.85
C PHE A 32 10.34 11.64 -0.12
N ASN A 33 9.62 11.81 -1.22
CA ASN A 33 9.64 10.87 -2.34
C ASN A 33 10.64 11.33 -3.39
N ILE A 34 11.41 10.40 -3.94
CA ILE A 34 12.09 10.57 -5.24
C ILE A 34 11.35 9.75 -6.30
N LYS A 35 11.25 10.26 -7.52
CA LYS A 35 10.62 9.53 -8.63
C LYS A 35 11.64 8.60 -9.29
N VAL A 36 11.36 7.30 -9.30
CA VAL A 36 12.19 6.26 -9.92
C VAL A 36 11.30 5.47 -10.89
N ASN A 37 11.45 5.72 -12.20
CA ASN A 37 10.53 5.21 -13.23
C ASN A 37 9.06 5.57 -12.91
N LYS A 38 8.18 4.56 -12.86
CA LYS A 38 6.77 4.65 -12.49
C LYS A 38 6.52 4.65 -10.96
N PHE A 39 7.56 4.53 -10.14
CA PHE A 39 7.45 4.41 -8.69
C PHE A 39 7.87 5.70 -7.97
N LEU A 40 7.30 5.90 -6.79
CA LEU A 40 7.76 6.88 -5.81
C LEU A 40 8.53 6.13 -4.72
N CYS A 41 9.81 6.45 -4.58
CA CYS A 41 10.66 5.90 -3.53
C CYS A 41 10.64 6.86 -2.35
N PHE A 42 9.98 6.46 -1.26
CA PHE A 42 10.01 7.24 -0.01
C PHE A 42 11.37 7.08 0.68
N VAL A 43 12.03 8.20 0.92
CA VAL A 43 13.30 8.32 1.64
C VAL A 43 13.02 9.08 2.94
N GLY A 44 13.05 8.37 4.06
CA GLY A 44 12.69 8.99 5.34
C GLY A 44 12.44 7.99 6.46
N ASN A 45 11.65 8.40 7.45
CA ASN A 45 11.23 7.55 8.54
C ASN A 45 9.76 7.84 8.89
N ARG A 46 8.91 6.83 8.69
CA ARG A 46 7.50 6.87 9.11
C ARG A 46 7.30 5.80 10.17
N GLN A 47 7.65 6.12 11.42
CA GLN A 47 7.55 5.20 12.57
C GLN A 47 8.30 3.87 12.36
N ASN A 48 9.45 3.91 11.69
CA ASN A 48 10.26 2.74 11.32
C ASN A 48 9.56 1.73 10.39
N THR A 49 8.46 2.13 9.73
CA THR A 49 7.76 1.32 8.72
C THR A 49 8.65 1.14 7.49
N LYS A 50 8.71 -0.09 6.97
CA LYS A 50 9.38 -0.38 5.69
C LYS A 50 8.37 -0.34 4.56
N LEU A 51 8.47 0.69 3.74
CA LEU A 51 7.58 0.92 2.61
C LEU A 51 8.10 0.24 1.33
N PRO A 52 7.20 -0.19 0.42
CA PRO A 52 7.57 -0.61 -0.93
C PRO A 52 8.49 0.40 -1.59
N TYR A 53 9.58 -0.08 -2.18
CA TYR A 53 10.57 0.75 -2.86
C TYR A 53 11.18 1.86 -1.98
N GLY A 54 11.10 1.74 -0.65
CA GLY A 54 11.53 2.78 0.28
C GLY A 54 12.98 2.64 0.77
N ILE A 55 13.50 3.76 1.28
CA ILE A 55 14.75 3.87 2.02
C ILE A 55 14.43 4.38 3.42
N LEU A 56 14.72 3.56 4.44
CA LEU A 56 14.49 3.93 5.84
C LEU A 56 15.74 4.61 6.40
N LEU A 57 15.58 5.84 6.87
CA LEU A 57 16.60 6.60 7.58
C LEU A 57 16.32 6.59 9.10
N LYS A 58 17.31 6.96 9.91
CA LYS A 58 17.08 7.22 11.34
C LYS A 58 16.31 8.52 11.53
N GLU A 59 15.35 8.54 12.45
CA GLU A 59 14.53 9.70 12.80
C GLU A 59 15.34 11.00 13.00
N GLN A 60 16.46 10.90 13.72
CA GLN A 60 17.36 12.03 14.00
C GLN A 60 17.92 12.75 12.75
N HIS A 61 17.86 12.11 11.58
CA HIS A 61 18.36 12.68 10.33
C HIS A 61 17.27 13.38 9.50
N ILE A 62 15.98 13.19 9.83
CA ILE A 62 14.87 13.65 8.98
C ILE A 62 14.77 15.17 8.94
N SER A 63 14.61 15.82 10.09
CA SER A 63 14.46 17.29 10.16
C SER A 63 15.65 18.05 9.54
N PRO A 64 16.92 17.74 9.88
CA PRO A 64 18.06 18.43 9.25
C PRO A 64 18.16 18.18 7.74
N LEU A 65 17.73 17.01 7.26
CA LEU A 65 17.72 16.70 5.84
C LEU A 65 16.65 17.51 5.10
N LEU A 66 15.45 17.62 5.66
CA LEU A 66 14.35 18.40 5.08
C LEU A 66 14.64 19.90 5.06
N GLU A 67 15.35 20.44 6.06
CA GLU A 67 15.77 21.85 6.09
C GLU A 67 16.66 22.21 4.88
N LEU A 68 17.58 21.32 4.50
CA LEU A 68 18.43 21.50 3.31
C LEU A 68 17.64 21.44 2.00
N MET A 69 16.44 20.86 2.03
CA MET A 69 15.58 20.68 0.86
C MET A 69 14.49 21.74 0.72
N ASN A 70 14.22 22.51 1.77
CA ASN A 70 13.08 23.40 1.84
C ASN A 70 13.11 24.48 0.73
N GLY A 71 12.05 24.50 -0.10
CA GLY A 71 11.90 25.44 -1.20
C GLY A 71 12.87 25.25 -2.38
N ARG A 72 13.64 24.16 -2.41
CA ARG A 72 14.63 23.88 -3.46
C ARG A 72 14.19 22.74 -4.37
N LYS A 73 14.51 22.83 -5.65
CA LYS A 73 14.39 21.72 -6.58
C LYS A 73 15.67 20.88 -6.50
N ILE A 74 15.56 19.65 -6.03
CA ILE A 74 16.69 18.76 -5.77
C ILE A 74 16.55 17.48 -6.58
N SER A 75 17.66 17.02 -7.13
CA SER A 75 17.81 15.70 -7.76
C SER A 75 19.00 14.99 -7.14
N PHE A 76 18.85 13.69 -6.89
CA PHE A 76 19.92 12.84 -6.38
C PHE A 76 20.53 12.02 -7.51
N LEU A 77 21.84 12.14 -7.71
CA LEU A 77 22.61 11.26 -8.59
C LEU A 77 22.85 9.93 -7.88
N TRP A 78 22.55 8.81 -8.55
CA TRP A 78 22.94 7.49 -8.06
C TRP A 78 24.37 7.15 -8.45
N ASN A 79 25.22 6.97 -7.44
CA ASN A 79 26.57 6.45 -7.58
C ASN A 79 26.58 4.96 -7.22
N LYS A 80 26.62 4.08 -8.23
CA LYS A 80 26.57 2.62 -8.03
C LYS A 80 27.81 2.08 -7.33
N GLU A 81 29.01 2.58 -7.68
CA GLU A 81 30.29 2.13 -7.11
C GLU A 81 30.33 2.33 -5.59
N MET A 82 29.88 3.50 -5.13
CA MET A 82 29.86 3.84 -3.72
C MET A 82 28.56 3.43 -3.02
N SER A 83 27.53 3.04 -3.78
CA SER A 83 26.16 2.78 -3.31
C SER A 83 25.59 3.97 -2.53
N GLN A 84 25.52 5.13 -3.19
CA GLN A 84 25.11 6.40 -2.58
C GLN A 84 24.16 7.18 -3.50
N LEU A 85 23.16 7.83 -2.90
CA LEU A 85 22.41 8.92 -3.53
C LEU A 85 23.05 10.25 -3.13
N VAL A 86 23.46 11.05 -4.10
CA VAL A 86 24.33 12.22 -3.87
C VAL A 86 23.77 13.48 -4.52
N THR A 87 23.86 14.60 -3.80
CA THR A 87 23.76 15.96 -4.31
C THR A 87 24.99 16.75 -3.87
N GLU A 88 25.08 18.04 -4.23
CA GLU A 88 26.17 18.90 -3.77
C GLU A 88 26.24 19.01 -2.24
N GLU A 89 25.09 19.02 -1.57
CA GLU A 89 24.99 19.23 -0.13
C GLU A 89 24.66 17.97 0.66
N ILE A 90 24.14 16.91 0.02
CA ILE A 90 23.57 15.74 0.70
C ILE A 90 24.18 14.46 0.15
N THR A 91 24.56 13.55 1.03
CA THR A 91 24.96 12.18 0.66
C THR A 91 24.19 11.18 1.52
N ILE A 92 23.40 10.32 0.88
CA ILE A 92 22.71 9.21 1.53
C ILE A 92 23.45 7.92 1.18
N GLU A 93 24.09 7.34 2.19
CA GLU A 93 24.90 6.12 2.08
C GLU A 93 24.05 4.87 2.29
N LEU A 94 24.01 4.02 1.26
CA LEU A 94 23.27 2.76 1.23
C LEU A 94 24.22 1.56 1.43
N LYS A 95 25.54 1.78 1.34
CA LYS A 95 26.53 0.75 1.64
C LYS A 95 26.35 0.22 3.06
N GLY A 96 26.23 -1.10 3.21
CA GLY A 96 26.09 -1.77 4.51
C GLY A 96 24.72 -1.61 5.19
N CYS A 97 23.74 -0.96 4.56
CA CYS A 97 22.38 -0.94 5.09
C CYS A 97 21.68 -2.30 4.94
N LYS A 98 20.66 -2.57 5.76
CA LYS A 98 19.93 -3.84 5.75
C LYS A 98 18.92 -3.87 4.61
N SER A 99 19.07 -4.81 3.69
CA SER A 99 18.05 -5.05 2.66
C SER A 99 16.79 -5.68 3.27
N PHE A 100 15.62 -5.27 2.79
CA PHE A 100 14.34 -5.93 3.05
C PHE A 100 13.58 -6.13 1.74
N SER A 101 12.63 -7.05 1.72
CA SER A 101 11.72 -7.22 0.58
C SER A 101 10.32 -6.80 0.99
N SER A 102 9.67 -6.05 0.12
CA SER A 102 8.24 -5.73 0.23
C SER A 102 7.35 -6.74 -0.49
N PHE A 103 7.94 -7.71 -1.18
CA PHE A 103 7.20 -8.67 -1.98
C PHE A 103 6.45 -9.68 -1.13
N LEU A 104 5.14 -9.80 -1.35
CA LEU A 104 4.30 -10.84 -0.76
C LEU A 104 4.43 -12.13 -1.57
N ASP A 105 5.30 -13.01 -1.08
CA ASP A 105 5.41 -14.38 -1.55
C ASP A 105 4.28 -15.24 -0.95
N GLN A 106 3.35 -15.64 -1.81
CA GLN A 106 2.20 -16.42 -1.37
C GLN A 106 2.60 -17.85 -1.03
N LYS A 107 2.29 -18.24 0.20
CA LYS A 107 2.32 -19.64 0.62
C LYS A 107 0.94 -20.27 0.46
N PRO A 108 0.85 -21.55 0.07
CA PRO A 108 -0.41 -22.28 0.07
C PRO A 108 -1.05 -22.21 1.47
N CYS A 109 -2.18 -21.52 1.59
CA CYS A 109 -2.92 -21.43 2.85
C CYS A 109 -4.42 -21.55 2.58
N LYS A 110 -5.12 -22.27 3.47
CA LYS A 110 -6.58 -22.35 3.43
C LYS A 110 -7.15 -21.25 4.30
N ILE A 111 -7.44 -20.10 3.69
CA ILE A 111 -8.17 -19.04 4.39
C ILE A 111 -9.56 -19.57 4.75
N SER A 112 -9.83 -19.61 6.06
CA SER A 112 -11.06 -20.14 6.64
C SER A 112 -11.80 -19.06 7.42
N ARG A 113 -12.96 -19.40 7.96
CA ARG A 113 -13.73 -18.47 8.81
C ARG A 113 -12.93 -17.95 9.99
N CYS A 114 -12.07 -18.78 10.59
CA CYS A 114 -11.20 -18.39 11.70
C CYS A 114 -10.27 -17.23 11.33
N CYS A 115 -9.81 -17.14 10.08
CA CYS A 115 -8.98 -16.03 9.61
C CYS A 115 -9.72 -14.69 9.59
N PHE A 116 -11.03 -14.70 9.31
CA PHE A 116 -11.84 -13.49 9.37
C PHE A 116 -12.18 -13.09 10.80
N ASP A 117 -12.53 -14.07 11.65
CA ASP A 117 -12.75 -13.81 13.07
C ASP A 117 -11.46 -13.27 13.71
N LEU A 118 -10.29 -13.74 13.29
CA LEU A 118 -8.98 -13.22 13.70
C LEU A 118 -8.80 -11.73 13.40
N HIS A 119 -9.25 -11.23 12.23
CA HIS A 119 -9.22 -9.80 11.96
C HIS A 119 -10.25 -9.06 12.82
N LYS A 120 -11.51 -9.53 12.79
CA LYS A 120 -12.65 -8.89 13.45
C LYS A 120 -12.43 -8.75 14.96
N ASP A 121 -11.86 -9.75 15.60
CA ASP A 121 -11.61 -9.76 17.04
C ASP A 121 -10.49 -8.79 17.47
N ASN A 122 -9.68 -8.31 16.52
CA ASN A 122 -8.54 -7.42 16.77
C ASN A 122 -8.74 -6.00 16.22
N ILE A 123 -9.93 -5.64 15.76
CA ILE A 123 -10.24 -4.29 15.26
C ILE A 123 -11.57 -3.79 15.81
N ASP A 124 -11.64 -2.50 16.17
CA ASP A 124 -12.90 -1.89 16.58
C ASP A 124 -13.80 -1.66 15.35
N MET A 125 -14.84 -2.48 15.24
CA MET A 125 -15.80 -2.42 14.14
C MET A 125 -16.60 -1.10 14.09
N ASN A 126 -16.61 -0.29 15.14
CA ASN A 126 -17.29 1.01 15.15
C ASN A 126 -16.41 2.15 14.60
N MET A 127 -15.15 1.88 14.28
CA MET A 127 -14.24 2.89 13.73
C MET A 127 -14.79 3.44 12.41
N LYS A 128 -14.89 4.77 12.34
CA LYS A 128 -15.28 5.49 11.12
C LYS A 128 -14.13 5.54 10.12
N THR A 129 -14.46 5.28 8.87
CA THR A 129 -13.55 5.34 7.72
C THR A 129 -13.74 6.65 6.95
N GLY A 130 -12.83 6.97 6.03
CA GLY A 130 -12.95 8.08 5.10
C GLY A 130 -14.10 7.92 4.08
N LEU A 131 -14.68 6.72 3.97
CA LEU A 131 -15.88 6.44 3.17
C LEU A 131 -17.19 6.94 3.83
N GLY A 132 -17.10 7.52 5.04
CA GLY A 132 -18.26 8.09 5.75
C GLY A 132 -19.11 7.08 6.53
N VAL A 133 -18.66 5.82 6.61
CA VAL A 133 -19.32 4.73 7.34
C VAL A 133 -18.31 4.03 8.26
N SER A 134 -18.80 3.21 9.19
CA SER A 134 -17.90 2.38 10.01
C SER A 134 -17.52 1.07 9.34
N LEU A 135 -16.44 0.43 9.81
CA LEU A 135 -16.01 -0.90 9.37
C LEU A 135 -17.14 -1.93 9.47
N GLY A 136 -17.90 -1.90 10.57
CA GLY A 136 -19.00 -2.82 10.83
C GLY A 136 -20.15 -2.65 9.83
N GLN A 137 -20.45 -1.41 9.46
CA GLN A 137 -21.48 -1.10 8.48
C GLN A 137 -21.08 -1.58 7.09
N LEU A 138 -19.81 -1.38 6.69
CA LEU A 138 -19.30 -1.87 5.41
C LEU A 138 -19.40 -3.40 5.25
N ILE A 139 -19.30 -4.15 6.35
CA ILE A 139 -19.39 -5.62 6.32
C ILE A 139 -20.84 -6.12 6.40
N ASN A 140 -21.68 -5.47 7.22
CA ASN A 140 -22.98 -6.02 7.64
C ASN A 140 -24.20 -5.34 7.01
N GLU A 141 -24.12 -4.06 6.63
CA GLU A 141 -25.29 -3.31 6.15
C GLU A 141 -25.38 -3.32 4.63
N ASP A 142 -26.53 -3.65 4.06
CA ASP A 142 -26.75 -3.57 2.62
C ASP A 142 -26.74 -2.13 2.12
N ASN A 143 -25.83 -1.86 1.19
CA ASN A 143 -25.63 -0.55 0.58
C ASN A 143 -25.50 -0.75 -0.93
N ARG A 144 -26.36 -0.09 -1.70
CA ARG A 144 -26.43 -0.19 -3.16
C ARG A 144 -25.08 0.10 -3.84
N ALA A 145 -24.31 1.08 -3.36
CA ALA A 145 -23.00 1.40 -3.93
C ALA A 145 -21.99 0.27 -3.73
N ARG A 146 -22.04 -0.37 -2.55
CA ARG A 146 -21.23 -1.53 -2.18
C ARG A 146 -21.63 -2.76 -2.98
N GLU A 147 -22.92 -3.04 -3.11
CA GLU A 147 -23.44 -4.14 -3.92
C GLU A 147 -23.03 -4.02 -5.39
N THR A 148 -23.08 -2.80 -5.93
CA THR A 148 -22.64 -2.52 -7.30
C THR A 148 -21.14 -2.75 -7.48
N LEU A 149 -20.32 -2.40 -6.46
CA LEU A 149 -18.90 -2.74 -6.46
C LEU A 149 -18.68 -4.25 -6.37
N TYR A 150 -19.41 -4.94 -5.51
CA TYR A 150 -19.22 -6.38 -5.32
C TYR A 150 -19.66 -7.18 -6.55
N SER A 151 -20.71 -6.74 -7.25
CA SER A 151 -21.11 -7.36 -8.50
C SER A 151 -20.08 -7.14 -9.62
N SER A 152 -19.29 -6.06 -9.57
CA SER A 152 -18.22 -5.85 -10.55
C SER A 152 -17.00 -6.74 -10.32
N PHE A 153 -16.73 -7.17 -9.07
CA PHE A 153 -15.57 -8.02 -8.74
C PHE A 153 -15.51 -9.35 -9.49
N GLN A 154 -16.65 -9.91 -9.90
CA GLN A 154 -16.71 -11.17 -10.66
C GLN A 154 -17.37 -10.98 -12.03
N SER A 155 -17.60 -9.73 -12.43
CA SER A 155 -18.16 -9.43 -13.76
C SER A 155 -17.11 -9.67 -14.85
N LYS A 156 -17.61 -9.93 -16.07
CA LYS A 156 -16.83 -9.94 -17.31
C LYS A 156 -17.15 -8.74 -18.21
N GLU A 157 -18.13 -7.93 -17.83
CA GLU A 157 -18.57 -6.76 -18.59
C GLU A 157 -17.64 -5.57 -18.30
N LYS A 158 -16.60 -5.39 -19.12
CA LYS A 158 -15.58 -4.33 -18.98
C LYS A 158 -16.18 -2.93 -18.80
N ASP A 159 -17.16 -2.55 -19.63
CA ASP A 159 -17.82 -1.24 -19.52
C ASP A 159 -18.52 -1.03 -18.17
N PHE A 160 -19.16 -2.08 -17.64
CA PHE A 160 -19.78 -2.03 -16.32
C PHE A 160 -18.72 -1.87 -15.23
N ILE A 161 -17.66 -2.68 -15.26
CA ILE A 161 -16.53 -2.61 -14.32
C ILE A 161 -15.92 -1.21 -14.31
N LYS A 162 -15.57 -0.68 -15.49
CA LYS A 162 -15.00 0.66 -15.66
C LYS A 162 -15.92 1.74 -15.08
N SER A 163 -17.22 1.67 -15.36
CA SER A 163 -18.20 2.64 -14.83
C SER A 163 -18.30 2.64 -13.29
N VAL A 164 -18.02 1.48 -12.67
CA VAL A 164 -18.00 1.33 -11.22
C VAL A 164 -16.68 1.84 -10.66
N LEU A 165 -15.55 1.42 -11.21
CA LEU A 165 -14.21 1.84 -10.77
C LEU A 165 -14.02 3.35 -10.82
N LEU A 166 -14.54 4.02 -11.86
CA LEU A 166 -14.49 5.49 -11.98
C LEU A 166 -15.24 6.25 -10.86
N LYS A 167 -16.06 5.57 -10.05
CA LYS A 167 -16.71 6.16 -8.87
C LYS A 167 -15.89 6.00 -7.59
N TRP A 168 -14.92 5.09 -7.60
CA TRP A 168 -14.12 4.70 -6.43
C TRP A 168 -12.68 5.20 -6.50
N VAL A 169 -12.04 5.09 -7.67
CA VAL A 169 -10.69 5.61 -7.87
C VAL A 169 -10.71 7.13 -7.68
N GLY A 170 -9.86 7.63 -6.78
CA GLY A 170 -9.81 9.04 -6.40
C GLY A 170 -10.95 9.52 -5.49
N TYR A 171 -11.85 8.65 -5.04
CA TYR A 171 -12.94 9.05 -4.15
C TYR A 171 -12.41 9.38 -2.74
N GLY A 172 -12.60 10.62 -2.30
CA GLY A 172 -12.16 11.10 -0.98
C GLY A 172 -11.21 12.28 -1.09
N LEU A 173 -10.75 12.80 0.05
CA LEU A 173 -9.85 13.94 0.13
C LEU A 173 -8.42 13.51 0.48
N GLY A 174 -7.45 14.34 0.10
CA GLY A 174 -6.05 14.18 0.51
C GLY A 174 -5.19 13.44 -0.51
N LEU A 175 -4.00 13.06 -0.08
CA LEU A 175 -2.99 12.44 -0.93
C LEU A 175 -3.24 10.95 -1.18
N THR A 176 -4.02 10.31 -0.31
CA THR A 176 -4.53 8.95 -0.50
C THR A 176 -6.04 8.99 -0.27
N PRO A 177 -6.84 9.21 -1.32
CA PRO A 177 -8.30 9.21 -1.20
C PRO A 177 -8.81 7.89 -0.63
N ALA A 178 -9.88 7.95 0.17
CA ALA A 178 -10.44 6.80 0.89
C ALA A 178 -10.82 5.62 -0.02
N GLY A 179 -11.33 5.90 -1.22
CA GLY A 179 -11.66 4.89 -2.23
C GLY A 179 -10.42 4.17 -2.75
N ASP A 180 -9.27 4.86 -2.84
CA ASP A 180 -8.02 4.25 -3.27
C ASP A 180 -7.42 3.35 -2.20
N ASP A 181 -7.36 3.83 -0.96
CA ASP A 181 -6.92 3.03 0.18
C ASP A 181 -7.78 1.76 0.32
N PHE A 182 -9.10 1.90 0.17
CA PHE A 182 -10.03 0.78 0.16
C PHE A 182 -9.74 -0.23 -0.97
N LEU A 183 -9.57 0.24 -2.21
CA LEU A 183 -9.30 -0.64 -3.35
C LEU A 183 -7.92 -1.31 -3.26
N VAL A 184 -6.90 -0.64 -2.73
CA VAL A 184 -5.60 -1.26 -2.42
C VAL A 184 -5.75 -2.37 -1.36
N GLY A 185 -6.59 -2.15 -0.34
CA GLY A 185 -6.97 -3.20 0.62
C GLY A 185 -7.67 -4.40 -0.04
N ILE A 186 -8.53 -4.15 -1.03
CA ILE A 186 -9.17 -5.18 -1.84
C ILE A 186 -8.14 -5.95 -2.70
N LEU A 187 -7.17 -5.27 -3.31
CA LEU A 187 -6.08 -5.92 -4.05
C LEU A 187 -5.23 -6.83 -3.16
N PHE A 188 -4.93 -6.39 -1.93
CA PHE A 188 -4.25 -7.22 -0.93
C PHE A 188 -5.10 -8.45 -0.55
N ALA A 189 -6.40 -8.28 -0.30
CA ALA A 189 -7.28 -9.41 -0.03
C ALA A 189 -7.42 -10.35 -1.24
N HIS A 190 -7.46 -9.81 -2.47
CA HIS A 190 -7.46 -10.58 -3.71
C HIS A 190 -6.19 -11.41 -3.86
N ARG A 191 -5.03 -10.84 -3.53
CA ARG A 191 -3.78 -11.60 -3.48
C ARG A 191 -3.97 -12.85 -2.61
N ILE A 192 -4.57 -12.72 -1.44
CA ILE A 192 -4.68 -13.85 -0.50
C ILE A 192 -5.83 -14.82 -0.87
N CYS A 193 -6.95 -14.31 -1.39
CA CYS A 193 -8.22 -15.05 -1.47
C CYS A 193 -8.79 -15.17 -2.89
N ASN A 194 -8.12 -14.68 -3.93
CA ASN A 194 -8.56 -14.71 -5.34
C ASN A 194 -10.06 -14.35 -5.55
N ILE A 195 -10.42 -13.12 -5.18
CA ILE A 195 -11.83 -12.63 -5.16
C ILE A 195 -12.23 -11.74 -6.34
N LEU A 196 -11.31 -11.48 -7.28
CA LEU A 196 -11.51 -10.55 -8.40
C LEU A 196 -11.35 -11.32 -9.71
N SER A 197 -12.10 -10.94 -10.75
CA SER A 197 -11.92 -11.43 -12.10
C SER A 197 -10.70 -10.78 -12.75
N GLU A 198 -10.17 -11.42 -13.79
CA GLU A 198 -9.09 -10.87 -14.60
C GLU A 198 -9.52 -9.55 -15.25
N GLU A 199 -10.75 -9.50 -15.77
CA GLU A 199 -11.33 -8.30 -16.36
C GLU A 199 -11.40 -7.13 -15.35
N PHE A 200 -11.66 -7.39 -14.07
CA PHE A 200 -11.63 -6.35 -13.04
C PHE A 200 -10.22 -5.77 -12.85
N LEU A 201 -9.21 -6.65 -12.79
CA LEU A 201 -7.82 -6.24 -12.63
C LEU A 201 -7.32 -5.45 -13.83
N GLU A 202 -7.63 -5.89 -15.05
CA GLU A 202 -7.27 -5.22 -16.30
C GLU A 202 -7.86 -3.80 -16.35
N GLU A 203 -9.17 -3.64 -16.10
CA GLU A 203 -9.81 -2.31 -16.14
C GLU A 203 -9.27 -1.38 -15.05
N LEU A 204 -8.97 -1.90 -13.86
CA LEU A 204 -8.34 -1.09 -12.82
C LEU A 204 -6.93 -0.67 -13.24
N GLU A 205 -6.12 -1.57 -13.80
CA GLU A 205 -4.77 -1.24 -14.26
C GLU A 205 -4.81 -0.21 -15.40
N GLU A 206 -5.75 -0.30 -16.34
CA GLU A 206 -5.96 0.70 -17.39
C GLU A 206 -6.31 2.07 -16.81
N ILE A 207 -7.25 2.15 -15.87
CA ILE A 207 -7.63 3.41 -15.21
C ILE A 207 -6.43 4.06 -14.50
N ILE A 208 -5.61 3.26 -13.81
CA ILE A 208 -4.43 3.78 -13.10
C ILE A 208 -3.34 4.25 -14.09
N LYS A 209 -3.17 3.59 -15.24
CA LYS A 209 -2.25 4.03 -16.31
C LYS A 209 -2.63 5.37 -16.93
N GLU A 210 -3.89 5.78 -16.84
CA GLU A 210 -4.32 7.09 -17.34
C GLU A 210 -3.84 8.27 -16.46
N GLU A 211 -3.33 8.02 -15.24
CA GLU A 211 -2.71 9.00 -14.32
C GLU A 211 -3.53 10.30 -14.10
N LYS A 212 -4.86 10.24 -14.21
CA LYS A 212 -5.73 11.43 -14.12
C LYS A 212 -6.88 11.33 -13.12
N TYR A 213 -7.11 10.14 -12.56
CA TYR A 213 -8.25 9.85 -11.69
C TYR A 213 -7.91 9.84 -10.21
N THR A 214 -6.63 9.73 -9.84
CA THR A 214 -6.16 9.79 -8.46
C THR A 214 -4.82 10.53 -8.39
N THR A 215 -4.20 10.57 -7.21
CA THR A 215 -2.92 11.22 -6.96
C THR A 215 -1.75 10.31 -7.35
N ASP A 216 -0.57 10.90 -7.57
CA ASP A 216 0.67 10.14 -7.84
C ASP A 216 1.03 9.16 -6.71
N ILE A 217 0.66 9.49 -5.47
CA ILE A 217 0.92 8.64 -4.30
C ILE A 217 0.01 7.43 -4.29
N SER A 218 -1.30 7.60 -4.56
CA SER A 218 -2.22 6.47 -4.71
C SER A 218 -1.85 5.60 -5.91
N THR A 219 -1.50 6.22 -7.05
CA THR A 219 -0.99 5.51 -8.24
C THR A 219 0.22 4.64 -7.88
N HIS A 220 1.17 5.15 -7.09
CA HIS A 220 2.30 4.37 -6.60
C HIS A 220 1.85 3.15 -5.76
N TYR A 221 0.87 3.30 -4.86
CA TYR A 221 0.36 2.18 -4.06
C TYR A 221 -0.37 1.14 -4.91
N TYR A 222 -1.16 1.53 -5.91
CA TYR A 222 -1.77 0.61 -6.86
C TYR A 222 -0.72 -0.18 -7.65
N ILE A 223 0.23 0.53 -8.25
CA ILE A 223 1.31 -0.12 -9.02
C ILE A 223 2.10 -1.07 -8.12
N SER A 224 2.40 -0.67 -6.87
CA SER A 224 3.06 -1.55 -5.91
C SER A 224 2.22 -2.81 -5.61
N ALA A 225 0.91 -2.65 -5.42
CA ALA A 225 0.00 -3.79 -5.17
C ALA A 225 -0.09 -4.74 -6.37
N PHE A 226 -0.12 -4.23 -7.62
CA PHE A 226 -0.06 -5.04 -8.84
C PHE A 226 1.26 -5.82 -8.96
N GLU A 227 2.36 -5.25 -8.46
CA GLU A 227 3.68 -5.90 -8.38
C GLU A 227 3.82 -6.77 -7.09
N ASN A 228 2.72 -6.95 -6.35
CA ASN A 228 2.64 -7.70 -5.09
C ASN A 228 3.55 -7.16 -3.97
N CYS A 229 3.88 -5.88 -4.02
CA CYS A 229 4.73 -5.20 -3.04
C CYS A 229 3.90 -4.40 -2.04
N TYR A 230 4.07 -4.68 -0.75
CA TYR A 230 3.33 -4.08 0.35
C TYR A 230 4.27 -3.61 1.48
N ASN A 231 3.76 -2.77 2.37
CA ASN A 231 4.51 -2.37 3.58
C ASN A 231 4.64 -3.56 4.55
N ASP A 232 5.60 -3.49 5.46
CA ASP A 232 5.88 -4.57 6.38
C ASP A 232 4.73 -4.91 7.34
N ALA A 233 3.89 -3.95 7.73
CA ALA A 233 2.70 -4.24 8.54
C ALA A 233 1.71 -5.14 7.80
N LEU A 234 1.49 -4.95 6.49
CA LEU A 234 0.66 -5.85 5.68
C LEU A 234 1.30 -7.23 5.48
N LEU A 235 2.62 -7.30 5.32
CA LEU A 235 3.33 -8.58 5.25
C LEU A 235 3.23 -9.35 6.58
N ASP A 236 3.37 -8.66 7.71
CA ASP A 236 3.20 -9.23 9.05
C ASP A 236 1.76 -9.69 9.29
N MET A 237 0.76 -8.93 8.80
CA MET A 237 -0.65 -9.34 8.82
C MET A 237 -0.88 -10.63 8.04
N TYR A 238 -0.34 -10.72 6.81
CA TYR A 238 -0.42 -11.95 6.01
C TYR A 238 0.23 -13.13 6.74
N GLN A 239 1.41 -12.92 7.34
CA GLN A 239 2.09 -13.95 8.10
C GLN A 239 1.27 -14.40 9.32
N ALA A 240 0.66 -13.46 10.05
CA ALA A 240 -0.23 -13.72 11.18
C ALA A 240 -1.48 -14.51 10.76
N LEU A 241 -2.01 -14.27 9.55
CA LEU A 241 -3.13 -15.03 9.01
C LEU A 241 -2.79 -16.49 8.77
N ILE A 242 -1.61 -16.76 8.21
CA ILE A 242 -1.16 -18.12 7.91
C ILE A 242 -0.84 -18.89 9.19
N THR A 243 -0.25 -18.23 10.19
CA THR A 243 0.15 -18.86 11.47
C THR A 243 -0.94 -18.82 12.53
N VAL A 244 -2.06 -18.13 12.26
CA VAL A 244 -3.14 -17.87 13.23
C VAL A 244 -2.61 -17.20 14.51
N ASP A 245 -1.64 -16.28 14.35
CA ASP A 245 -1.01 -15.57 15.46
C ASP A 245 -1.80 -14.29 15.81
N LYS A 246 -2.56 -14.37 16.91
CA LYS A 246 -3.36 -13.24 17.42
C LYS A 246 -2.52 -12.03 17.81
N LYS A 247 -1.33 -12.24 18.38
CA LYS A 247 -0.48 -11.14 18.85
C LYS A 247 0.13 -10.40 17.67
N MET A 248 0.62 -11.14 16.68
CA MET A 248 1.14 -10.57 15.43
C MET A 248 0.03 -9.86 14.64
N MET A 249 -1.16 -10.46 14.55
CA MET A 249 -2.32 -9.83 13.92
C MET A 249 -2.64 -8.48 14.58
N ARG A 250 -2.79 -8.45 15.90
CA ARG A 250 -3.08 -7.21 16.63
C ARG A 250 -2.03 -6.14 16.37
N LYS A 251 -0.75 -6.49 16.49
CA LYS A 251 0.37 -5.59 16.22
C LYS A 251 0.31 -5.02 14.79
N SER A 252 0.07 -5.87 13.79
CA SER A 252 -0.02 -5.44 12.40
C SER A 252 -1.21 -4.53 12.13
N ILE A 253 -2.36 -4.78 12.77
CA ILE A 253 -3.54 -3.91 12.68
C ILE A 253 -3.23 -2.55 13.32
N ASP A 254 -2.65 -2.53 14.53
CA ASP A 254 -2.26 -1.29 15.21
C ASP A 254 -1.32 -0.46 14.32
N GLU A 255 -0.29 -1.08 13.72
CA GLU A 255 0.65 -0.41 12.80
C GLU A 255 -0.04 0.11 11.52
N ILE A 256 -0.99 -0.64 10.94
CA ILE A 256 -1.76 -0.17 9.78
C ILE A 256 -2.65 1.01 10.15
N LEU A 257 -3.28 0.98 11.32
CA LEU A 257 -4.19 2.04 11.77
C LEU A 257 -3.47 3.35 12.08
N GLU A 258 -2.14 3.33 12.27
CA GLU A 258 -1.30 4.53 12.36
C GLU A 258 -1.05 5.20 11.01
N PHE A 259 -1.42 4.57 9.89
CA PHE A 259 -1.24 5.15 8.56
C PHE A 259 -2.22 6.30 8.30
N GLY A 260 -1.73 7.53 8.46
CA GLY A 260 -2.48 8.73 8.10
C GLY A 260 -3.74 8.90 8.96
N HIS A 261 -4.59 9.88 8.65
CA HIS A 261 -5.77 10.14 9.47
C HIS A 261 -6.81 9.00 9.38
N THR A 262 -7.19 8.61 8.16
CA THR A 262 -8.16 7.53 7.92
C THR A 262 -7.66 6.45 6.96
N SER A 263 -6.56 6.70 6.23
CA SER A 263 -6.04 5.80 5.18
C SER A 263 -5.87 4.36 5.66
N GLY A 264 -5.26 4.15 6.83
CA GLY A 264 -5.16 2.82 7.45
C GLY A 264 -6.51 2.13 7.67
N ARG A 265 -7.54 2.88 8.06
CA ARG A 265 -8.91 2.37 8.30
C ARG A 265 -9.60 2.03 6.99
N ASP A 266 -9.44 2.88 5.97
CA ASP A 266 -10.00 2.67 4.64
C ASP A 266 -9.40 1.42 3.99
N MET A 267 -8.07 1.23 4.11
CA MET A 267 -7.39 0.02 3.68
C MET A 267 -7.85 -1.22 4.45
N MET A 268 -7.94 -1.16 5.78
CA MET A 268 -8.49 -2.25 6.60
C MET A 268 -9.92 -2.62 6.20
N ALA A 269 -10.73 -1.63 5.83
CA ALA A 269 -12.09 -1.87 5.36
C ALA A 269 -12.09 -2.70 4.07
N GLY A 270 -11.22 -2.39 3.12
CA GLY A 270 -11.05 -3.18 1.90
C GLY A 270 -10.63 -4.61 2.19
N ILE A 271 -9.64 -4.80 3.07
CA ILE A 271 -9.15 -6.12 3.46
C ILE A 271 -10.26 -6.97 4.09
N LEU A 272 -10.96 -6.42 5.08
CA LEU A 272 -12.06 -7.11 5.78
C LEU A 272 -13.19 -7.49 4.83
N VAL A 273 -13.56 -6.59 3.93
CA VAL A 273 -14.57 -6.85 2.90
C VAL A 273 -14.14 -8.00 2.01
N GLY A 274 -12.91 -7.97 1.49
CA GLY A 274 -12.44 -9.00 0.57
C GLY A 274 -12.39 -10.39 1.21
N VAL A 275 -11.88 -10.47 2.44
CA VAL A 275 -11.86 -11.73 3.21
C VAL A 275 -13.29 -12.23 3.53
N ASN A 276 -14.21 -11.34 3.86
CA ASN A 276 -15.62 -11.72 4.12
C ASN A 276 -16.29 -12.29 2.87
N LEU A 277 -16.05 -11.69 1.70
CA LEU A 277 -16.58 -12.17 0.41
C LEU A 277 -16.06 -13.57 0.07
N TRP A 278 -14.77 -13.81 0.27
CA TRP A 278 -14.18 -15.14 0.11
C TRP A 278 -14.87 -16.19 0.98
N ILE A 279 -15.10 -15.88 2.26
CA ILE A 279 -15.77 -16.80 3.19
C ILE A 279 -17.21 -17.09 2.77
N LYS A 280 -17.96 -16.06 2.34
CA LYS A 280 -19.30 -16.27 1.81
C LYS A 280 -19.28 -17.19 0.58
N LYS A 281 -18.31 -17.03 -0.32
CA LYS A 281 -18.11 -17.89 -1.50
C LYS A 281 -17.81 -19.35 -1.11
N LEU A 282 -17.00 -19.58 -0.08
CA LEU A 282 -16.75 -20.92 0.46
C LEU A 282 -18.01 -21.58 1.04
N GLN A 283 -18.87 -20.80 1.71
CA GLN A 283 -20.11 -21.32 2.30
C GLN A 283 -21.19 -21.67 1.27
N THR A 284 -21.21 -20.97 0.12
CA THR A 284 -22.18 -21.22 -0.95
C THR A 284 -21.75 -22.31 -1.94
N GLY A 285 -20.58 -22.93 -1.75
CA GLY A 285 -20.09 -24.04 -2.58
C GLY A 285 -19.58 -23.64 -3.97
N LEU A 286 -19.39 -22.34 -4.24
CA LEU A 286 -18.89 -21.80 -5.51
C LEU A 286 -17.35 -21.71 -5.58
N GLY A 287 -16.66 -22.46 -4.71
CA GLY A 287 -15.21 -22.51 -4.63
C GLY A 287 -14.66 -23.86 -5.09
N ASN A 288 -14.72 -24.11 -6.40
CA ASN A 288 -13.88 -25.08 -7.11
C ASN A 288 -13.56 -24.49 -8.49
#